data_AF-A0A1Q7G781-F1
#
_entry.id   AF-A0A1Q7G781-F1
#
_cell.length_a   1.000
_cell.length_b   1.000
_cell.length_c   1.000
_cell.angle_alpha   90.00
_cell.angle_beta   90.00
_cell.angle_gamma   90.00
#
_symmetry.space_group_name_H-M   'P 1'
#
loop_
_entity.id
_entity.type
_entity.pdbx_description
1 polymer ?
#
loop_
_entity_poly.entity_id
_entity_poly.type
_entity_poly.pdbx_seq_one_letter_code
_entity_poly.pdbx_strand_id
1 'polypeptide(L)'
;MGTTPDPSRSMLSEGAKPPSMEKHEFSVIGRPLPKIDAWAKVTGETKYADDLFLPRMAYGKILRSPHPHALIRRIDTTRARALPGVYAVITGWDLPRVKFGILPVSQDEEALCTEKVRMVGDAVAAVAAADEETAARACELIDVEYEPLASLMSIEESLGHPEVRIHEYGDGPNVHKNVSLQFGDVEAAFSRADLSSTRRSPPGARTVS
;
A
#
# COMPACT_ATOMS: atom_id res chain seq x y z
N MET A 1 51.33 -44.93 -44.48
CA MET A 1 50.58 -45.09 -43.22
C MET A 1 49.53 -43.99 -43.20
N GLY A 2 48.29 -44.33 -43.54
CA GLY A 2 47.18 -43.39 -43.61
C GLY A 2 46.59 -43.16 -42.24
N THR A 3 46.43 -41.89 -41.86
CA THR A 3 45.68 -41.48 -40.67
C THR A 3 44.19 -41.51 -41.01
N THR A 4 43.46 -42.43 -40.39
CA THR A 4 41.99 -42.52 -40.44
C THR A 4 41.36 -41.26 -39.84
N PRO A 5 40.33 -40.65 -40.46
CA PRO A 5 39.59 -39.55 -39.85
C PRO A 5 38.76 -40.03 -38.66
N ASP A 6 38.73 -39.22 -37.61
CA ASP A 6 37.90 -39.39 -36.41
C ASP A 6 36.39 -39.37 -36.78
N PRO A 7 35.62 -40.42 -36.45
CA PRO A 7 34.22 -40.54 -36.84
C PRO A 7 33.26 -39.67 -36.02
N SER A 8 33.74 -38.91 -35.04
CA SER A 8 32.88 -38.09 -34.17
C SER A 8 32.50 -36.72 -34.77
N ARG A 9 32.98 -36.38 -35.96
CA ARG A 9 32.83 -35.03 -36.54
C ARG A 9 31.74 -34.86 -37.61
N SER A 10 30.78 -35.79 -37.71
CA SER A 10 29.69 -35.71 -38.70
C SER A 10 28.26 -35.74 -38.12
N MET A 11 28.06 -35.30 -36.88
CA MET A 11 26.72 -35.16 -36.30
C MET A 11 26.49 -33.77 -35.71
N LEU A 12 26.67 -32.74 -36.53
CA LEU A 12 25.83 -31.55 -36.41
C LEU A 12 24.69 -31.75 -37.40
N SER A 13 23.71 -32.57 -37.01
CA SER A 13 22.41 -32.56 -37.67
C SER A 13 21.91 -31.11 -37.62
N GLU A 14 21.61 -30.55 -38.79
CA GLU A 14 20.91 -29.29 -38.93
C GLU A 14 19.85 -29.20 -37.84
N GLY A 15 19.94 -28.15 -37.02
CA GLY A 15 19.07 -27.98 -35.86
C GLY A 15 17.63 -28.17 -36.29
N ALA A 16 17.02 -29.26 -35.79
CA ALA A 16 15.59 -29.45 -35.92
C ALA A 16 14.96 -28.19 -35.35
N LYS A 17 14.37 -27.39 -36.24
CA LYS A 17 13.52 -26.27 -35.89
C LYS A 17 12.60 -26.79 -34.77
N PRO A 18 12.53 -26.14 -33.59
CA PRO A 18 11.62 -26.60 -32.54
C PRO A 18 10.27 -26.82 -33.21
N PRO A 19 9.58 -27.96 -32.94
CA PRO A 19 8.34 -28.28 -33.62
C PRO A 19 7.49 -27.02 -33.61
N SER A 20 7.13 -26.53 -34.80
CA SER A 20 6.32 -25.35 -34.93
C SER A 20 5.10 -25.59 -34.07
N MET A 21 5.00 -24.88 -32.95
CA MET A 21 3.83 -24.95 -32.08
C MET A 21 2.65 -24.69 -33.00
N GLU A 22 1.88 -25.74 -33.31
CA GLU A 22 0.63 -25.57 -34.02
C GLU A 22 -0.12 -24.50 -33.23
N LYS A 23 -0.52 -23.42 -33.92
CA LYS A 23 -1.38 -22.42 -33.31
C LYS A 23 -2.71 -23.13 -33.06
N HIS A 24 -2.82 -23.74 -31.89
CA HIS A 24 -4.10 -24.27 -31.43
C HIS A 24 -5.03 -23.07 -31.33
N GLU A 25 -5.93 -22.95 -32.30
CA GLU A 25 -7.00 -21.98 -32.22
C GLU A 25 -7.94 -22.40 -31.09
N PHE A 26 -7.73 -21.80 -29.93
CA PHE A 26 -8.64 -21.97 -28.82
C PHE A 26 -9.97 -21.28 -29.15
N SER A 27 -11.06 -21.95 -28.79
CA SER A 27 -12.41 -21.40 -28.92
C SER A 27 -12.63 -20.19 -28.00
N VAL A 28 -11.88 -20.08 -26.91
CA VAL A 28 -12.05 -19.06 -25.85
C VAL A 28 -10.75 -18.30 -25.55
N ILE A 29 -9.62 -19.00 -25.38
CA ILE A 29 -8.35 -18.38 -24.95
C ILE A 29 -7.83 -17.44 -26.05
N GLY A 30 -7.53 -16.20 -25.69
CA GLY A 30 -7.03 -15.18 -26.61
C GLY A 30 -8.10 -14.54 -27.52
N ARG A 31 -9.39 -14.91 -27.36
CA ARG A 31 -10.50 -14.27 -28.09
C ARG A 31 -10.99 -13.01 -27.34
N PRO A 32 -11.39 -11.94 -28.05
CA PRO A 32 -11.91 -10.71 -27.44
C PRO A 32 -13.38 -10.89 -27.03
N LEU A 33 -13.63 -11.72 -26.02
CA LEU A 33 -14.97 -11.98 -25.52
C LEU A 33 -15.37 -10.92 -24.47
N PRO A 34 -16.65 -10.52 -24.41
CA PRO A 34 -17.14 -9.69 -23.32
C PRO A 34 -16.88 -10.34 -21.96
N LYS A 35 -16.56 -9.52 -20.94
CA LYS A 35 -16.44 -10.01 -19.56
C LYS A 35 -17.81 -10.49 -19.07
N ILE A 36 -17.81 -11.53 -18.24
CA ILE A 36 -19.04 -12.12 -17.69
C ILE A 36 -19.91 -11.11 -16.93
N ASP A 37 -19.30 -10.11 -16.33
CA ASP A 37 -19.94 -9.05 -15.53
C ASP A 37 -20.20 -7.76 -16.32
N ALA A 38 -19.87 -7.72 -17.62
CA ALA A 38 -19.93 -6.49 -18.42
C ALA A 38 -21.35 -5.94 -18.50
N TRP A 39 -22.34 -6.78 -18.79
CA TRP A 39 -23.72 -6.35 -18.97
C TRP A 39 -24.31 -5.74 -17.72
N ALA A 40 -24.22 -6.44 -16.58
CA ALA A 40 -24.74 -5.94 -15.30
C ALA A 40 -24.09 -4.62 -14.86
N LYS A 41 -22.85 -4.35 -15.28
CA LYS A 41 -22.16 -3.08 -14.98
C LYS A 41 -22.64 -1.95 -15.87
N VAL A 42 -22.82 -2.19 -17.17
CA VAL A 42 -23.28 -1.15 -18.11
C VAL A 42 -24.76 -0.83 -17.97
N THR A 43 -25.56 -1.75 -17.42
CA THR A 43 -26.99 -1.53 -17.15
C THR A 43 -27.27 -0.96 -15.75
N GLY A 44 -26.26 -0.88 -14.87
CA GLY A 44 -26.43 -0.43 -13.49
C GLY A 44 -27.10 -1.46 -12.57
N GLU A 45 -27.19 -2.72 -13.00
CA GLU A 45 -27.72 -3.82 -12.19
C GLU A 45 -26.73 -4.28 -11.11
N THR A 46 -25.43 -4.10 -11.34
CA THR A 46 -24.39 -4.43 -10.36
C THR A 46 -24.50 -3.51 -9.16
N LYS A 47 -24.74 -4.09 -7.97
CA LYS A 47 -24.76 -3.37 -6.70
C LYS A 47 -23.35 -3.30 -6.11
N TYR A 48 -22.89 -2.09 -5.83
CA TYR A 48 -21.69 -1.81 -5.07
C TYR A 48 -22.03 -1.59 -3.60
N ALA A 49 -21.01 -1.51 -2.74
CA ALA A 49 -21.21 -1.39 -1.28
C ALA A 49 -22.13 -0.21 -0.91
N ASP A 50 -21.97 0.93 -1.59
CA ASP A 50 -22.75 2.15 -1.34
C ASP A 50 -24.19 2.08 -1.87
N ASP A 51 -24.52 1.09 -2.70
CA ASP A 51 -25.90 0.84 -3.18
C ASP A 51 -26.72 -0.02 -2.20
N LEU A 52 -26.10 -0.53 -1.14
CA LEU A 52 -26.72 -1.44 -0.18
C LEU A 52 -27.38 -0.67 0.96
N PHE A 53 -28.72 -0.76 1.05
CA PHE A 53 -29.50 -0.18 2.15
C PHE A 53 -30.21 -1.28 2.94
N LEU A 54 -29.96 -1.34 4.24
CA LEU A 54 -30.55 -2.31 5.15
C LEU A 54 -31.52 -1.65 6.13
N PRO A 55 -32.64 -2.29 6.50
CA PRO A 55 -33.53 -1.78 7.53
C PRO A 55 -32.79 -1.57 8.86
N ARG A 56 -32.93 -0.38 9.45
CA ARG A 56 -32.28 0.02 10.72
C ARG A 56 -30.75 0.01 10.67
N MET A 57 -30.14 0.23 9.49
CA MET A 57 -28.68 0.39 9.44
C MET A 57 -28.25 1.65 10.21
N ALA A 58 -27.09 1.58 10.84
CA ALA A 58 -26.40 2.74 11.39
C ALA A 58 -25.41 3.29 10.35
N TYR A 59 -25.16 4.60 10.42
CA TYR A 59 -24.21 5.30 9.57
C TYR A 59 -22.93 5.56 10.35
N GLY A 60 -21.81 5.09 9.80
CA GLY A 60 -20.49 5.25 10.37
C GLY A 60 -19.77 6.48 9.85
N LYS A 61 -19.13 7.25 10.74
CA LYS A 61 -18.19 8.31 10.35
C LYS A 61 -16.91 8.21 11.17
N ILE A 62 -15.78 8.51 10.55
CA ILE A 62 -14.46 8.49 11.20
C ILE A 62 -13.96 9.92 11.32
N LEU A 63 -13.62 10.33 12.54
CA LEU A 63 -12.86 11.55 12.78
C LEU A 63 -11.40 11.28 12.41
N ARG A 64 -10.86 12.11 11.52
CA ARG A 64 -9.51 11.98 10.99
C ARG A 64 -8.61 13.12 11.44
N SER A 65 -7.33 12.81 11.65
CA SER A 65 -6.29 13.77 12.02
C SER A 65 -6.14 14.85 10.95
N PRO A 66 -6.11 16.14 11.33
CA PRO A 66 -5.68 17.22 10.44
C PRO A 66 -4.15 17.37 10.43
N HIS A 67 -3.42 16.67 11.29
CA HIS A 67 -1.97 16.85 11.47
C HIS A 67 -1.16 15.75 10.78
N PRO A 68 -0.05 16.11 10.10
CA PRO A 68 0.87 15.15 9.49
C PRO A 68 1.67 14.34 10.52
N HIS A 69 2.00 14.92 11.68
CA HIS A 69 2.65 14.20 12.76
C HIS A 69 2.35 14.90 14.09
N ALA A 70 1.73 14.20 15.04
CA ALA A 70 1.38 14.77 16.35
C ALA A 70 1.12 13.70 17.39
N LEU A 71 1.41 14.00 18.66
CA LEU A 71 0.93 13.20 19.79
C LEU A 71 -0.52 13.55 20.09
N ILE A 72 -1.32 12.53 20.42
CA ILE A 72 -2.69 12.71 20.90
C ILE A 72 -2.59 12.85 22.42
N ARG A 73 -2.86 14.05 22.94
CA ARG A 73 -2.81 14.34 24.39
C ARG A 73 -4.14 14.00 25.06
N ARG A 74 -5.26 14.29 24.40
CA ARG A 74 -6.60 14.03 24.92
C ARG A 74 -7.61 13.86 23.79
N ILE A 75 -8.60 13.01 23.99
CA ILE A 75 -9.80 12.89 23.15
C ILE A 75 -11.02 13.04 24.06
N ASP A 76 -11.84 14.06 23.82
CA ASP A 76 -13.11 14.26 24.49
C ASP A 76 -14.28 13.90 23.57
N THR A 77 -15.05 12.90 23.97
CA THR A 77 -16.22 12.43 23.20
C THR A 77 -17.54 12.78 23.86
N THR A 78 -17.53 13.53 24.96
CA THR A 78 -18.72 13.78 25.81
C THR A 78 -19.84 14.43 25.02
N ARG A 79 -19.55 15.49 24.25
CA ARG A 79 -20.55 16.22 23.46
C ARG A 79 -21.11 15.37 22.32
N ALA A 80 -20.24 14.62 21.63
CA ALA A 80 -20.65 13.73 20.55
C ALA A 80 -21.56 12.60 21.04
N ARG A 81 -21.23 11.97 22.18
CA ARG A 81 -22.05 10.91 22.79
C ARG A 81 -23.42 11.40 23.27
N ALA A 82 -23.53 12.66 23.65
CA ALA A 82 -24.78 13.27 24.09
C ALA A 82 -25.69 13.73 22.94
N LEU A 83 -25.21 13.73 21.70
CA LEU A 83 -25.98 14.20 20.54
C LEU A 83 -27.13 13.21 20.23
N PRO A 84 -28.40 13.67 20.16
CA PRO A 84 -29.52 12.81 19.79
C PRO A 84 -29.29 12.14 18.43
N GLY A 85 -29.58 10.84 18.36
CA GLY A 85 -29.38 10.04 17.14
C GLY A 85 -28.01 9.37 17.04
N VAL A 86 -27.05 9.69 17.94
CA VAL A 86 -25.79 8.94 18.06
C VAL A 86 -26.01 7.66 18.87
N TYR A 87 -25.57 6.53 18.33
CA TYR A 87 -25.65 5.23 18.99
C TYR A 87 -24.37 4.88 19.73
N ALA A 88 -23.21 5.22 19.14
CA ALA A 88 -21.91 4.96 19.74
C ALA A 88 -20.86 5.95 19.25
N VAL A 89 -19.91 6.26 20.12
CA VAL A 89 -18.63 6.90 19.78
C VAL A 89 -17.53 6.05 20.39
N ILE A 90 -16.56 5.65 19.59
CA ILE A 90 -15.41 4.84 20.02
C ILE A 90 -14.11 5.53 19.65
N THR A 91 -13.08 5.26 20.43
CA THR A 91 -11.70 5.70 20.25
C THR A 91 -10.78 4.49 20.17
N GLY A 92 -9.50 4.68 19.84
CA GLY A 92 -8.54 3.57 19.86
C GLY A 92 -8.37 2.92 21.24
N TRP A 93 -8.78 3.59 22.32
CA TRP A 93 -8.76 3.03 23.68
C TRP A 93 -9.90 2.04 23.96
N ASP A 94 -10.95 2.05 23.15
CA ASP A 94 -12.06 1.11 23.22
C ASP A 94 -11.78 -0.20 22.43
N LEU A 95 -10.67 -0.24 21.70
CA LEU A 95 -10.30 -1.34 20.80
C LEU A 95 -9.19 -2.22 21.40
N PRO A 96 -9.10 -3.50 21.01
CA PRO A 96 -7.92 -4.31 21.28
C PRO A 96 -6.67 -3.60 20.72
N ARG A 97 -5.58 -3.59 21.49
CA ARG A 97 -4.29 -2.98 21.09
C ARG A 97 -3.54 -3.83 20.06
N VAL A 98 -4.24 -4.27 19.02
CA VAL A 98 -3.74 -5.09 17.93
C VAL A 98 -3.48 -4.19 16.74
N LYS A 99 -2.23 -4.18 16.27
CA LYS A 99 -1.86 -3.49 15.04
C LYS A 99 -2.14 -4.39 13.85
N PHE A 100 -2.41 -3.77 12.70
CA PHE A 100 -2.63 -4.48 11.44
C PHE A 100 -1.70 -3.96 10.35
N GLY A 101 -1.65 -4.71 9.25
CA GLY A 101 -0.84 -4.43 8.09
C GLY A 101 -1.00 -5.56 7.08
N ILE A 102 -0.81 -5.25 5.79
CA ILE A 102 -0.98 -6.24 4.71
C ILE A 102 0.05 -7.37 4.84
N LEU A 103 1.27 -7.02 5.22
CA LEU A 103 2.35 -7.97 5.40
C LEU A 103 2.39 -8.42 6.88
N PRO A 104 2.39 -9.73 7.16
CA PRO A 104 2.53 -10.23 8.53
C PRO A 104 3.80 -9.75 9.24
N VAL A 105 4.84 -9.41 8.46
CA VAL A 105 6.12 -8.92 8.95
C VAL A 105 6.13 -7.42 9.27
N SER A 106 5.07 -6.69 8.93
CA SER A 106 4.93 -5.25 9.18
C SER A 106 3.48 -4.90 9.52
N GLN A 107 3.13 -5.07 10.79
CA GLN A 107 1.85 -4.65 11.34
C GLN A 107 2.06 -3.42 12.24
N ASP A 108 1.99 -2.24 11.65
CA ASP A 108 2.32 -0.97 12.28
C ASP A 108 1.18 0.06 12.28
N GLU A 109 0.03 -0.28 11.70
CA GLU A 109 -1.17 0.55 11.71
C GLU A 109 -2.11 0.18 12.88
N GLU A 110 -2.77 1.20 13.44
CA GLU A 110 -3.83 1.04 14.43
C GLU A 110 -5.19 1.34 13.78
N ALA A 111 -6.25 0.63 14.16
CA ALA A 111 -7.59 0.88 13.58
C ALA A 111 -8.09 2.29 13.88
N LEU A 112 -7.80 2.77 15.09
CA LEU A 112 -7.92 4.16 15.52
C LEU A 112 -6.66 4.49 16.32
N CYS A 113 -5.97 5.57 15.96
CA CYS A 113 -4.75 6.04 16.61
C CYS A 113 -4.99 6.32 18.09
N THR A 114 -4.05 5.90 18.93
CA THR A 114 -4.17 6.08 20.39
C THR A 114 -3.20 7.12 20.93
N GLU A 115 -1.93 6.97 20.60
CA GLU A 115 -0.85 7.79 21.16
C GLU A 115 -0.38 8.88 20.19
N LYS A 116 -0.36 8.56 18.89
CA LYS A 116 0.29 9.40 17.87
C LYS A 116 -0.38 9.21 16.52
N VAL A 117 -0.58 10.32 15.82
CA VAL A 117 -0.94 10.36 14.40
C VAL A 117 0.33 10.62 13.59
N ARG A 118 0.47 9.93 12.47
CA ARG A 118 1.64 9.83 11.58
C ARG A 118 1.37 10.36 10.18
N MET A 119 0.11 10.65 9.86
CA MET A 119 -0.27 11.35 8.62
C MET A 119 -1.58 12.13 8.76
N VAL A 120 -1.76 13.10 7.87
CA VAL A 120 -3.07 13.72 7.65
C VAL A 120 -4.03 12.64 7.17
N GLY A 121 -5.19 12.53 7.82
CA GLY A 121 -6.18 11.50 7.51
C GLY A 121 -6.16 10.30 8.44
N ASP A 122 -5.20 10.19 9.37
CA ASP A 122 -5.18 9.10 10.35
C ASP A 122 -6.47 9.05 11.17
N ALA A 123 -7.03 7.85 11.34
CA ALA A 123 -8.30 7.67 12.03
C ALA A 123 -8.10 7.79 13.55
N VAL A 124 -8.89 8.60 14.24
CA VAL A 124 -8.69 8.92 15.67
C VAL A 124 -9.88 8.49 16.52
N ALA A 125 -11.09 8.71 16.01
CA ALA A 125 -12.34 8.26 16.63
C ALA A 125 -13.32 7.83 15.54
N ALA A 126 -14.30 7.00 15.90
CA ALA A 126 -15.40 6.62 15.02
C ALA A 126 -16.75 6.81 15.71
N VAL A 127 -17.75 7.19 14.93
CA VAL A 127 -19.13 7.43 15.35
C VAL A 127 -20.04 6.49 14.57
N ALA A 128 -21.05 5.93 15.25
CA ALA A 128 -22.21 5.30 14.61
C ALA A 128 -23.48 6.07 15.01
N ALA A 129 -24.30 6.47 14.03
CA ALA A 129 -25.52 7.24 14.24
C ALA A 129 -26.69 6.78 13.35
N ALA A 130 -27.86 7.37 13.55
CA ALA A 130 -29.10 7.06 12.83
C ALA A 130 -29.07 7.44 11.34
N ASP A 131 -28.28 8.44 10.97
CA ASP A 131 -28.14 8.98 9.63
C ASP A 131 -26.75 9.61 9.44
N GLU A 132 -26.38 9.86 8.17
CA GLU A 132 -25.05 10.37 7.82
C GLU A 132 -24.80 11.78 8.36
N GLU A 133 -25.81 12.66 8.37
CA GLU A 133 -25.68 14.04 8.84
C GLU A 133 -25.39 14.07 10.35
N THR A 134 -26.11 13.27 11.13
CA THR A 134 -25.90 13.11 12.56
C THR A 134 -24.53 12.54 12.87
N ALA A 135 -24.07 11.54 12.09
CA ALA A 135 -22.73 10.98 12.24
C ALA A 135 -21.63 12.02 11.95
N ALA A 136 -21.80 12.84 10.91
CA ALA A 136 -20.87 13.91 10.56
C ALA A 136 -20.83 15.00 11.65
N ARG A 137 -21.99 15.50 12.09
CA ARG A 137 -22.10 16.48 13.18
C ARG A 137 -21.51 15.98 14.49
N ALA A 138 -21.70 14.71 14.81
CA ALA A 138 -21.10 14.11 16.00
C ALA A 138 -19.57 14.12 15.94
N CYS A 139 -18.96 13.86 14.78
CA CYS A 139 -17.51 13.98 14.62
C CYS A 139 -17.01 15.41 14.89
N GLU A 140 -17.74 16.44 14.48
CA GLU A 140 -17.41 17.85 14.76
C GLU A 140 -17.48 18.22 16.24
N LEU A 141 -18.20 17.43 17.05
CA LEU A 141 -18.33 17.61 18.50
C LEU A 141 -17.28 16.86 19.32
N ILE A 142 -16.39 16.09 18.68
CA ILE A 142 -15.27 15.43 19.34
C ILE A 142 -14.10 16.39 19.38
N ASP A 143 -13.64 16.73 20.58
CA ASP A 143 -12.48 17.59 20.77
C ASP A 143 -11.22 16.74 20.93
N VAL A 144 -10.21 16.97 20.08
CA VAL A 144 -8.92 16.28 20.18
C VAL A 144 -7.82 17.30 20.41
N GLU A 145 -7.06 17.10 21.48
CA GLU A 145 -5.89 17.91 21.80
C GLU A 145 -4.65 17.22 21.23
N TYR A 146 -4.01 17.90 20.29
CA TYR A 146 -2.78 17.44 19.66
C TYR A 146 -1.58 18.24 20.14
N GLU A 147 -0.44 17.57 20.24
CA GLU A 147 0.87 18.22 20.31
C GLU A 147 1.62 17.92 19.02
N PRO A 148 1.73 18.90 18.09
CA PRO A 148 2.42 18.70 16.83
C PRO A 148 3.87 18.29 17.02
N LEU A 149 4.32 17.33 16.20
CA LEU A 149 5.70 16.89 16.11
C LEU A 149 6.30 17.36 14.79
N ALA A 150 7.64 17.36 14.72
CA ALA A 150 8.35 17.60 13.46
C ALA A 150 7.89 16.60 12.39
N SER A 151 7.53 17.12 11.22
CA SER A 151 6.99 16.33 10.12
C SER A 151 8.01 16.21 9.01
N LEU A 152 8.40 14.99 8.68
CA LEU A 152 9.42 14.69 7.68
C LEU A 152 8.75 14.48 6.33
N MET A 153 9.02 15.35 5.36
CA MET A 153 8.32 15.39 4.06
C MET A 153 9.17 14.87 2.91
N SER A 154 10.39 14.41 3.19
CA SER A 154 11.29 13.79 2.20
C SER A 154 12.14 12.69 2.82
N ILE A 155 12.69 11.84 1.96
CA ILE A 155 13.64 10.79 2.38
C ILE A 155 14.89 11.43 2.96
N GLU A 156 15.44 12.45 2.30
CA GLU A 156 16.64 13.16 2.73
C GLU A 156 16.46 13.80 4.12
N GLU A 157 15.33 14.47 4.37
CA GLU A 157 15.01 15.04 5.68
C GLU A 157 14.86 13.94 6.74
N SER A 158 14.18 12.84 6.41
CA SER A 158 14.02 11.71 7.33
C SER A 158 15.35 11.05 7.71
N LEU A 159 16.29 10.95 6.77
CA LEU A 159 17.63 10.43 7.03
C LEU A 159 18.49 11.43 7.81
N GLY A 160 18.26 12.74 7.61
CA GLY A 160 18.96 13.84 8.29
C GLY A 160 18.50 14.08 9.73
N HIS A 161 17.30 13.61 10.10
CA HIS A 161 16.68 13.80 11.41
C HIS A 161 16.35 12.45 12.10
N PRO A 162 17.35 11.62 12.43
CA PRO A 162 17.17 10.32 13.09
C PRO A 162 16.42 10.38 14.42
N GLU A 163 16.45 11.53 15.11
CA GLU A 163 15.75 11.79 16.36
C GLU A 163 14.23 11.85 16.20
N VAL A 164 13.73 12.20 15.01
CA VAL A 164 12.30 12.28 14.72
C VAL A 164 11.79 10.92 14.24
N ARG A 165 11.33 10.10 15.18
CA ARG A 165 10.82 8.75 14.87
C ARG A 165 9.33 8.75 14.51
N ILE A 166 9.00 8.28 13.31
CA ILE A 166 7.61 8.02 12.90
C ILE A 166 7.11 6.72 13.58
N HIS A 167 7.96 5.70 13.59
CA HIS A 167 7.74 4.43 14.29
C HIS A 167 8.85 4.15 15.31
N GLU A 168 8.47 3.57 16.45
CA GLU A 168 9.40 3.28 17.55
C GLU A 168 10.31 2.07 17.26
N TYR A 169 9.97 1.24 16.28
CA TYR A 169 10.75 0.06 15.90
C TYR A 169 11.78 0.37 14.80
N GLY A 170 12.82 -0.47 14.69
CA GLY A 170 13.86 -0.39 13.65
C GLY A 170 15.16 0.26 14.11
N ASP A 171 16.27 -0.11 13.46
CA ASP A 171 17.64 0.16 13.90
C ASP A 171 18.24 1.48 13.38
N GLY A 172 17.47 2.31 12.67
CA GLY A 172 17.97 3.52 12.02
C GLY A 172 16.90 4.60 11.75
N PRO A 173 17.26 5.70 11.04
CA PRO A 173 16.39 6.86 10.78
C PRO A 173 15.21 6.53 9.85
N ASN A 174 14.11 6.06 10.42
CA ASN A 174 12.85 5.72 9.72
C ASN A 174 13.04 4.88 8.44
N VAL A 175 14.08 4.04 8.39
CA VAL A 175 14.30 3.10 7.28
C VAL A 175 13.48 1.85 7.55
N HIS A 176 12.34 1.73 6.87
CA HIS A 176 11.46 0.57 7.03
C HIS A 176 12.12 -0.73 6.52
N LYS A 177 12.84 -0.67 5.39
CA LYS A 177 13.50 -1.84 4.80
C LYS A 177 14.74 -1.44 4.01
N ASN A 178 15.81 -2.22 4.18
CA ASN A 178 17.02 -2.13 3.38
C ASN A 178 17.20 -3.44 2.58
N VAL A 179 17.53 -3.32 1.30
CA VAL A 179 17.73 -4.46 0.39
C VAL A 179 19.05 -4.24 -0.36
N SER A 180 19.99 -5.15 -0.16
CA SER A 180 21.26 -5.20 -0.89
C SER A 180 21.29 -6.47 -1.74
N LEU A 181 21.44 -6.32 -3.05
CA LEU A 181 21.51 -7.43 -4.01
C LEU A 181 22.74 -7.27 -4.88
N GLN A 182 23.55 -8.33 -4.94
CA GLN A 182 24.71 -8.42 -5.81
C GLN A 182 24.71 -9.81 -6.46
N PHE A 183 24.93 -9.83 -7.78
CA PHE A 183 24.99 -11.08 -8.55
C PHE A 183 26.31 -11.11 -9.32
N GLY A 184 27.18 -12.04 -8.94
CA GLY A 184 28.54 -12.13 -9.48
C GLY A 184 29.49 -11.02 -8.97
N ASP A 185 30.62 -10.88 -9.65
CA ASP A 185 31.65 -9.90 -9.34
C ASP A 185 31.40 -8.60 -10.12
N VAL A 186 30.63 -7.70 -9.52
CA VAL A 186 30.23 -6.41 -10.10
C VAL A 186 31.45 -5.50 -10.30
N GLU A 187 32.43 -5.56 -9.39
CA GLU A 187 33.64 -4.72 -9.45
C GLU A 187 34.55 -5.15 -10.61
N ALA A 188 34.77 -6.46 -10.78
CA ALA A 188 35.49 -6.99 -11.93
C ALA A 188 34.76 -6.74 -13.26
N ALA A 189 33.42 -6.63 -13.23
CA ALA A 189 32.65 -6.29 -14.42
C ALA A 189 32.81 -4.81 -14.80
N PHE A 190 32.75 -3.88 -13.84
CA PHE A 190 32.97 -2.44 -14.09
C PHE A 190 34.40 -2.14 -14.53
N SER A 191 35.41 -2.77 -13.93
CA SER A 191 36.83 -2.54 -14.28
C SER A 191 37.20 -3.00 -15.69
N ARG A 192 36.46 -3.97 -16.25
CA ARG A 192 36.68 -4.47 -17.63
C ARG A 192 35.73 -3.83 -18.65
N ALA A 193 34.85 -2.91 -18.24
CA ALA A 193 33.91 -2.29 -19.16
C ALA A 193 34.61 -1.24 -20.04
N ASP A 194 34.34 -1.27 -21.34
CA ASP A 194 34.84 -0.25 -22.28
C ASP A 194 34.18 1.13 -22.05
N LEU A 195 32.96 1.12 -21.51
CA LEU A 195 32.20 2.31 -21.13
C LEU A 195 31.29 1.99 -19.93
N SER A 196 31.27 2.88 -18.94
CA SER A 196 30.27 2.89 -17.87
C SER A 196 29.58 4.25 -17.81
N SER A 197 28.29 4.24 -17.48
CA SER A 197 27.49 5.46 -17.31
C SER A 197 26.59 5.31 -16.10
N THR A 198 26.48 6.38 -15.33
CA THR A 198 25.61 6.44 -14.15
C THR A 198 24.67 7.61 -14.32
N ARG A 199 23.37 7.35 -14.15
CA ARG A 199 22.33 8.38 -14.16
C ARG A 199 21.46 8.22 -12.92
N ARG A 200 21.25 9.33 -12.21
CA ARG A 200 20.24 9.41 -11.16
C ARG A 200 18.90 9.78 -11.81
N SER A 201 17.93 8.89 -11.73
CA SER A 201 16.55 9.19 -12.09
C SER A 201 15.76 9.51 -10.83
N PRO A 202 15.08 10.66 -10.73
CA PRO A 202 14.25 10.96 -9.57
C PRO A 202 13.05 10.00 -9.54
N PRO A 203 12.46 9.76 -8.36
CA PRO A 203 11.25 8.95 -8.23
C PRO A 203 10.15 9.49 -9.15
N GLY A 204 9.54 8.61 -9.97
CA GLY A 204 8.42 8.98 -10.85
C GLY A 204 8.79 9.61 -12.20
N ALA A 205 10.08 9.80 -12.52
CA ALA A 205 10.47 10.17 -13.89
C ALA A 205 10.18 9.01 -14.85
N ARG A 206 9.17 9.17 -15.71
CA ARG A 206 9.01 8.30 -16.88
C ARG A 206 10.24 8.52 -17.76
N THR A 207 11.04 7.48 -17.94
CA THR A 207 12.02 7.43 -19.01
C THR A 207 11.24 7.42 -20.32
N VAL A 208 11.07 8.59 -20.94
CA VAL A 208 10.60 8.66 -22.31
C VAL A 208 11.79 8.19 -23.14
N SER A 209 11.63 7.00 -23.72
CA SER A 209 12.56 6.39 -24.68
C SER A 209 12.64 7.20 -25.96
#